data_AF-A0A430QC09-F1
#
_entry.id   AF-A0A430QC09-F1
#
_cell.length_a   1.000
_cell.length_b   1.000
_cell.length_c   1.000
_cell.angle_alpha   90.00
_cell.angle_beta   90.00
_cell.angle_gamma   90.00
#
_symmetry.space_group_name_H-M   'P 1'
#
loop_
_entity.id
_entity.type
_entity.pdbx_description
1 polymer ?
#
loop_
_entity_poly.entity_id
_entity_poly.type
_entity_poly.pdbx_seq_one_letter_code
_entity_poly.pdbx_strand_id
1 'polypeptide(L)'
;MKVIHRDIKPENLLLGFHQELKLSDFGWAVHAPSLRRRTLCGTIDYLAPEMVAGVSHDERVDHWTVGILCYEMLCGKPPFEHPNTQDTYACIKTVKYTFPPVITPMAQDMISKLLLLSVESFGSNPITHLIVLLPHSKLAVEL
;
A
#
# COMPACT_ATOMS: atom_id res chain seq x y z
N MET A 1 12.55 -20.13 0.60
CA MET A 1 11.81 -19.67 1.79
C MET A 1 10.95 -18.50 1.34
N LYS A 2 9.62 -18.56 1.48
CA LYS A 2 8.71 -17.44 1.16
C LYS A 2 8.24 -16.81 2.46
N VAL A 3 8.87 -15.73 2.90
CA VAL A 3 8.50 -14.99 4.11
C VAL A 3 7.76 -13.73 3.70
N ILE A 4 6.66 -13.44 4.39
CA ILE A 4 5.88 -12.20 4.23
C ILE A 4 5.96 -11.48 5.57
N HIS A 5 6.33 -10.20 5.59
CA HIS A 5 6.52 -9.42 6.80
C HIS A 5 5.20 -8.93 7.41
N ARG A 6 4.31 -8.36 6.59
CA ARG A 6 2.95 -7.88 6.94
C ARG A 6 2.85 -6.70 7.91
N ASP A 7 3.98 -6.15 8.36
CA ASP A 7 4.02 -4.92 9.18
C ASP A 7 5.25 -4.07 8.84
N ILE A 8 5.52 -3.84 7.54
CA ILE A 8 6.59 -2.92 7.11
C ILE A 8 6.09 -1.49 7.30
N LYS A 9 6.78 -0.73 8.15
CA LYS A 9 6.47 0.67 8.52
C LYS A 9 7.70 1.33 9.14
N PRO A 10 7.77 2.67 9.25
CA PRO A 10 8.94 3.39 9.76
C PRO A 10 9.42 2.88 11.12
N GLU A 11 8.51 2.54 12.04
CA GLU A 11 8.85 2.06 13.38
C GLU A 11 9.60 0.73 13.37
N ASN A 12 9.42 -0.07 12.32
CA ASN A 12 10.06 -1.37 12.15
C ASN A 12 11.32 -1.30 11.28
N LEU A 13 11.73 -0.10 10.88
CA LEU A 13 12.95 0.16 10.11
C LEU A 13 14.02 0.79 11.00
N LEU A 14 15.10 0.06 11.21
CA LEU A 14 16.25 0.52 11.99
C LEU A 14 17.33 1.08 11.06
N LEU A 15 18.10 2.03 11.57
CA LEU A 15 19.32 2.52 10.91
C LEU A 15 20.54 1.92 11.60
N GLY A 16 21.35 1.21 10.84
CA GLY A 16 22.63 0.70 11.31
C GLY A 16 23.69 1.79 11.39
N PHE A 17 24.86 1.41 11.92
CA PHE A 17 25.98 2.34 12.14
C PHE A 17 26.49 2.97 10.83
N HIS A 18 26.37 2.28 9.70
CA HIS A 18 26.77 2.76 8.39
C HIS A 18 25.61 3.35 7.59
N GLN A 19 24.54 3.79 8.28
CA GLN A 19 23.31 4.32 7.68
C GLN A 19 22.60 3.32 6.76
N GLU A 20 22.83 2.03 6.96
CA GLU A 20 22.09 0.99 6.26
C GLU A 20 20.72 0.77 6.89
N LEU A 21 19.69 0.68 6.05
CA LEU A 21 18.35 0.34 6.48
C LEU A 21 18.29 -1.14 6.87
N LYS A 22 17.75 -1.45 8.05
CA LYS A 22 17.52 -2.82 8.51
C LYS A 22 16.07 -3.01 8.90
N LEU A 23 15.44 -4.05 8.36
CA LEU A 23 14.10 -4.45 8.78
C LEU A 23 14.18 -5.16 10.15
N SER A 24 13.22 -4.86 11.01
CA SER A 24 13.06 -5.42 12.35
C SER A 24 11.60 -5.83 12.60
N ASP A 25 11.34 -6.43 13.75
CA ASP A 25 10.02 -6.88 14.20
C ASP A 25 9.27 -7.81 13.23
N PHE A 26 9.66 -9.08 13.28
CA PHE A 26 9.02 -10.16 12.55
C PHE A 26 7.83 -10.78 13.32
N GLY A 27 7.26 -10.09 14.32
CA GLY A 27 6.15 -10.61 15.14
C GLY A 27 4.90 -10.95 14.33
N TRP A 28 4.69 -10.26 13.20
CA TRP A 28 3.62 -10.54 12.24
C TRP A 28 4.09 -11.34 11.02
N ALA A 29 5.37 -11.66 10.93
CA ALA A 29 5.91 -12.35 9.76
C ALA A 29 5.43 -13.81 9.70
N VAL A 30 5.27 -14.33 8.49
CA VAL A 30 4.86 -15.72 8.26
C VAL A 30 5.67 -16.37 7.16
N HIS A 31 5.97 -17.66 7.32
CA HIS A 31 6.44 -18.50 6.23
C HIS A 31 5.22 -19.03 5.44
N ALA A 32 5.09 -18.63 4.18
CA ALA A 32 3.97 -18.96 3.30
C ALA A 32 4.43 -19.79 2.08
N PRO A 33 4.84 -21.06 2.26
CA PRO A 33 5.25 -21.92 1.15
C PRO A 33 4.10 -22.27 0.21
N SER A 34 2.86 -22.33 0.72
CA SER A 34 1.63 -22.49 -0.07
C SER A 34 0.41 -22.24 0.82
N LEU A 35 -0.19 -21.04 0.78
CA LEU A 35 -1.58 -20.73 1.18
C LEU A 35 -1.80 -19.21 1.26
N ARG A 36 -2.88 -18.73 0.62
CA ARG A 36 -3.42 -17.39 0.83
C ARG A 36 -4.05 -17.30 2.24
N ARG A 37 -3.94 -16.17 2.94
CA ARG A 37 -4.32 -16.02 4.37
C ARG A 37 -5.39 -14.94 4.60
N ARG A 38 -6.19 -15.05 5.67
CA ARG A 38 -7.30 -14.12 5.98
C ARG A 38 -7.11 -13.26 7.25
N THR A 39 -6.02 -13.44 8.00
CA THR A 39 -5.82 -12.73 9.28
C THR A 39 -5.58 -11.25 9.04
N LEU A 40 -6.38 -10.39 9.68
CA LEU A 40 -6.15 -8.95 9.73
C LEU A 40 -5.09 -8.65 10.80
N CYS A 41 -3.95 -8.09 10.40
CA CYS A 41 -2.85 -7.70 11.29
C CYS A 41 -2.05 -6.56 10.67
N GLY A 42 -1.29 -5.83 11.49
CA GLY A 42 -0.52 -4.65 11.08
C GLY A 42 -1.15 -3.33 11.55
N THR A 43 -0.58 -2.22 11.10
CA THR A 43 -1.05 -0.85 11.40
C THR A 43 -2.09 -0.42 10.37
N ILE A 44 -3.20 0.23 10.78
CA ILE A 44 -4.37 0.47 9.91
C ILE A 44 -3.98 1.20 8.62
N ASP A 45 -3.15 2.24 8.72
CA ASP A 45 -2.72 3.06 7.58
C ASP A 45 -1.85 2.31 6.55
N TYR A 46 -1.38 1.12 6.93
CA TYR A 46 -0.51 0.25 6.14
C TYR A 46 -1.24 -0.98 5.58
N LEU A 47 -2.51 -1.19 5.95
CA LEU A 47 -3.26 -2.36 5.50
C LEU A 47 -3.55 -2.30 3.99
N ALA A 48 -3.29 -3.41 3.31
CA ALA A 48 -3.67 -3.57 1.91
C ALA A 48 -5.20 -3.73 1.74
N PRO A 49 -5.80 -3.33 0.59
CA PRO A 49 -7.24 -3.43 0.34
C PRO A 49 -7.80 -4.83 0.55
N GLU A 50 -7.08 -5.87 0.12
CA GLU A 50 -7.47 -7.27 0.30
C GLU A 50 -7.51 -7.70 1.77
N MET A 51 -6.64 -7.14 2.61
CA MET A 51 -6.64 -7.41 4.06
C MET A 51 -7.84 -6.74 4.71
N VAL A 52 -8.12 -5.48 4.37
CA VAL A 52 -9.29 -4.73 4.87
C VAL A 52 -10.61 -5.40 4.44
N ALA A 53 -10.64 -6.01 3.26
CA ALA A 53 -11.79 -6.75 2.77
C ALA A 53 -11.92 -8.17 3.36
N GLY A 54 -10.99 -8.61 4.22
CA GLY A 54 -10.98 -9.97 4.78
C GLY A 54 -10.72 -11.07 3.73
N VAL A 55 -10.17 -10.68 2.58
CA VAL A 55 -9.86 -11.58 1.46
C VAL A 55 -8.48 -12.19 1.68
N SER A 56 -8.28 -13.32 1.01
CA SER A 56 -7.05 -14.07 1.12
C SER A 56 -5.87 -13.32 0.48
N HIS A 57 -4.80 -13.04 1.23
CA HIS A 57 -3.63 -12.27 0.77
C HIS A 57 -2.35 -13.11 0.63
N ASP A 58 -1.36 -12.59 -0.10
CA ASP A 58 -0.06 -13.19 -0.40
C ASP A 58 1.09 -12.18 -0.20
N GLU A 59 2.30 -12.45 -0.71
CA GLU A 59 3.47 -11.58 -0.56
C GLU A 59 3.30 -10.14 -1.08
N ARG A 60 2.29 -9.89 -1.93
CA ARG A 60 2.05 -8.56 -2.51
C ARG A 60 1.60 -7.53 -1.48
N VAL A 61 1.14 -7.95 -0.30
CA VAL A 61 0.84 -7.01 0.81
C VAL A 61 2.09 -6.23 1.22
N ASP A 62 3.28 -6.83 1.13
CA ASP A 62 4.52 -6.13 1.45
C ASP A 62 4.83 -5.08 0.36
N HIS A 63 4.53 -5.33 -0.92
CA HIS A 63 4.66 -4.31 -1.98
C HIS A 63 3.75 -3.11 -1.75
N TRP A 64 2.50 -3.36 -1.32
CA TRP A 64 1.58 -2.30 -0.93
C TRP A 64 2.17 -1.46 0.20
N THR A 65 2.65 -2.09 1.28
CA THR A 65 3.25 -1.38 2.42
C THR A 65 4.47 -0.55 2.04
N VAL A 66 5.27 -1.00 1.06
CA VAL A 66 6.38 -0.20 0.51
C VAL A 66 5.86 1.05 -0.21
N GLY A 67 4.74 0.96 -0.94
CA GLY A 67 4.10 2.12 -1.55
C GLY A 67 3.64 3.15 -0.51
N ILE A 68 3.00 2.69 0.57
CA ILE A 68 2.61 3.53 1.72
C ILE A 68 3.84 4.21 2.33
N LEU A 69 4.89 3.43 2.62
CA LEU A 69 6.12 3.90 3.22
C LEU A 69 6.81 4.98 2.36
N CYS A 70 6.91 4.76 1.04
CA CYS A 70 7.48 5.73 0.12
C CYS A 70 6.68 7.04 0.10
N TYR A 71 5.35 6.96 0.14
CA TYR A 71 4.50 8.15 0.23
C TYR A 71 4.75 8.88 1.55
N GLU A 72 4.76 8.17 2.67
CA GLU A 72 4.96 8.77 4.00
C GLU A 72 6.33 9.43 4.13
N MET A 73 7.40 8.79 3.65
CA MET A 73 8.75 9.38 3.67
C MET A 73 8.83 10.71 2.91
N LEU A 74 8.02 10.89 1.86
CA LEU A 74 8.03 12.11 1.04
C LEU A 74 7.02 13.17 1.52
N CYS A 75 5.90 12.74 2.13
CA CYS A 75 4.80 13.62 2.50
C CYS A 75 4.72 13.89 4.02
N GLY A 76 5.44 13.13 4.84
CA GLY A 76 5.41 13.18 6.30
C GLY A 76 4.21 12.50 6.95
N LYS A 77 3.32 11.88 6.16
CA LYS A 77 2.14 11.15 6.62
C LYS A 77 1.69 10.09 5.59
N PRO A 78 1.01 9.01 5.99
CA PRO A 78 0.44 8.02 5.08
C PRO A 78 -0.58 8.62 4.09
N PRO A 79 -0.78 8.01 2.92
CA PRO A 79 -1.68 8.52 1.87
C PRO A 79 -3.16 8.43 2.21
N PHE A 80 -3.54 7.52 3.11
CA PHE A 80 -4.93 7.21 3.45
C PHE A 80 -5.35 7.66 4.86
N GLU A 81 -4.43 8.28 5.61
CA GLU A 81 -4.68 8.68 7.00
C GLU A 81 -5.85 9.67 7.08
N HIS A 82 -6.84 9.35 7.90
CA HIS A 82 -7.96 10.23 8.24
C HIS A 82 -8.25 10.20 9.75
N PRO A 83 -8.82 11.28 10.33
CA PRO A 83 -9.22 11.29 11.75
C PRO A 83 -10.21 10.18 12.13
N ASN A 84 -11.02 9.73 11.17
CA ASN A 84 -11.95 8.62 11.36
C ASN A 84 -11.38 7.36 10.68
N THR A 85 -11.31 6.27 11.46
CA THR A 85 -10.85 4.96 10.97
C THR A 85 -11.70 4.41 9.84
N GLN A 86 -13.01 4.66 9.83
CA GLN A 86 -13.91 4.23 8.74
C GLN A 86 -13.58 4.93 7.43
N ASP A 87 -13.20 6.21 7.48
CA ASP A 87 -12.79 6.96 6.29
C ASP A 87 -11.45 6.43 5.77
N THR A 88 -10.52 6.11 6.67
CA THR A 88 -9.24 5.45 6.33
C THR A 88 -9.50 4.12 5.60
N TYR A 89 -10.37 3.27 6.14
CA TYR A 89 -10.75 2.02 5.48
C TYR A 89 -11.43 2.24 4.12
N ALA A 90 -12.29 3.25 3.99
CA ALA A 90 -12.96 3.58 2.73
C ALA A 90 -11.95 4.03 1.65
N CYS A 91 -10.99 4.88 2.03
CA CYS A 91 -9.93 5.35 1.14
C CYS A 91 -8.97 4.22 0.74
N ILE A 92 -8.62 3.32 1.67
CA ILE A 92 -7.82 2.13 1.34
C ILE A 92 -8.57 1.24 0.34
N LYS A 93 -9.83 0.88 0.60
CA LYS A 93 -10.65 0.02 -0.29
C LYS A 93 -10.81 0.59 -1.69
N THR A 94 -10.90 1.91 -1.81
CA THR A 94 -11.11 2.62 -3.08
C THR A 94 -9.81 3.17 -3.69
N VAL A 95 -8.67 2.96 -3.01
CA VAL A 95 -7.34 3.45 -3.38
C VAL A 95 -7.37 4.96 -3.67
N LYS A 96 -8.09 5.72 -2.82
CA LYS A 96 -8.31 7.15 -2.98
C LYS A 96 -7.32 7.96 -2.15
N TYR A 97 -6.38 8.62 -2.82
CA TYR A 97 -5.40 9.52 -2.24
C TYR A 97 -4.95 10.55 -3.28
N THR A 98 -4.21 11.59 -2.86
CA THR A 98 -3.66 12.61 -3.76
C THR A 98 -2.19 12.87 -3.44
N PHE A 99 -1.43 13.35 -4.43
CA PHE A 99 -0.06 13.79 -4.21
C PHE A 99 0.00 15.31 -3.99
N PRO A 100 0.78 15.77 -2.99
CA PRO A 100 1.15 17.18 -2.89
C PRO A 100 1.93 17.65 -4.14
N PRO A 101 1.85 18.93 -4.54
CA PRO A 101 2.51 19.45 -5.74
C PRO A 101 4.04 19.30 -5.74
N VAL A 102 4.67 19.13 -4.57
CA VAL A 102 6.12 18.99 -4.42
C VAL A 102 6.64 17.61 -4.85
N ILE A 103 5.76 16.60 -4.97
CA ILE A 103 6.17 15.24 -5.30
C ILE A 103 6.44 15.14 -6.80
N THR A 104 7.63 14.66 -7.17
CA THR A 104 8.04 14.56 -8.57
C THR A 104 7.19 13.54 -9.35
N PRO A 105 6.96 13.73 -10.65
CA PRO A 105 6.19 12.78 -11.46
C PRO A 105 6.74 11.34 -11.41
N MET A 106 8.06 11.18 -11.32
CA MET A 106 8.70 9.87 -11.21
C MET A 106 8.39 9.17 -9.88
N ALA A 107 8.38 9.91 -8.77
CA ALA A 107 7.98 9.37 -7.47
C ALA A 107 6.48 9.03 -7.45
N GLN A 108 5.64 9.90 -8.03
CA GLN A 108 4.20 9.63 -8.16
C GLN A 108 3.95 8.35 -8.96
N ASP A 109 4.62 8.16 -10.09
CA ASP A 109 4.51 6.97 -10.93
C ASP A 109 4.92 5.69 -10.18
N MET A 110 6.06 5.72 -9.48
CA MET A 110 6.54 4.58 -8.68
C MET A 110 5.55 4.20 -7.57
N ILE A 111 5.11 5.18 -6.78
CA ILE A 111 4.16 4.95 -5.67
C ILE A 111 2.82 4.44 -6.21
N SER A 112 2.31 5.04 -7.30
CA SER A 112 1.06 4.62 -7.92
C SER A 112 1.11 3.17 -8.39
N LYS A 113 2.22 2.73 -8.98
CA LYS A 113 2.42 1.34 -9.40
C LYS A 113 2.44 0.38 -8.20
N LEU A 114 3.15 0.73 -7.13
CA LEU A 114 3.18 -0.10 -5.91
C LEU A 114 1.79 -0.27 -5.28
N LEU A 115 1.00 0.81 -5.22
CA LEU A 115 -0.36 0.79 -4.69
C LEU A 115 -1.39 0.17 -5.65
N LEU A 116 -1.05 -0.08 -6.91
CA LEU A 116 -1.90 -0.80 -7.87
C LEU A 116 -1.65 -2.31 -7.90
N LEU A 117 -0.43 -2.76 -7.61
CA LEU A 117 -0.03 -4.17 -7.71
C LEU A 117 -0.83 -5.12 -6.79
N SER A 118 -1.31 -4.65 -5.64
CA SER A 118 -2.15 -5.48 -4.75
C SER A 118 -3.61 -5.52 -5.23
N VAL A 119 -4.08 -4.47 -5.91
CA VAL A 119 -5.46 -4.35 -6.45
C VAL A 119 -5.70 -5.34 -7.60
N GLU A 120 -4.71 -5.58 -8.45
CA GLU A 120 -4.82 -6.56 -9.55
C GLU A 120 -5.10 -8.00 -9.05
N SER A 121 -4.79 -8.29 -7.79
CA SER A 121 -5.07 -9.56 -7.12
C SER A 121 -6.47 -9.59 -6.50
N PHE A 122 -7.04 -8.41 -6.22
CA PHE A 122 -8.36 -8.18 -5.67
C PHE A 122 -9.41 -8.11 -6.79
N GLY A 123 -9.62 -9.24 -7.47
CA GLY A 123 -10.75 -9.52 -8.35
C GLY A 123 -11.13 -8.41 -9.34
N SER A 124 -10.63 -8.51 -10.57
CA SER A 124 -11.03 -7.79 -11.79
C SER A 124 -12.33 -6.97 -11.69
N ASN A 125 -12.25 -5.74 -11.17
CA ASN A 125 -13.31 -4.77 -11.34
C ASN A 125 -12.77 -3.67 -12.28
N PRO A 126 -13.25 -3.57 -13.53
CA PRO A 126 -12.66 -2.68 -14.54
C PRO A 126 -12.68 -1.19 -14.15
N ILE A 127 -13.42 -0.82 -13.11
CA ILE A 127 -13.53 0.56 -12.61
C ILE A 127 -12.28 1.01 -11.83
N THR A 128 -11.58 0.12 -11.12
CA THR A 128 -10.36 0.51 -10.36
C THR A 128 -9.19 0.83 -11.28
N HIS A 129 -9.12 0.18 -12.45
CA HIS A 129 -8.16 0.50 -13.51
C HIS A 129 -8.34 1.92 -14.08
N LEU A 130 -9.56 2.45 -14.08
CA LEU A 130 -9.88 3.75 -14.69
C LEU A 130 -9.55 4.94 -13.78
N ILE A 131 -9.60 4.77 -12.46
CA ILE A 131 -9.42 5.87 -11.50
C ILE A 131 -7.92 6.23 -11.31
N VAL A 132 -7.00 5.27 -11.46
CA VAL A 132 -5.57 5.50 -11.19
C VAL A 132 -4.75 5.70 -12.48
N LEU A 133 -5.21 5.21 -13.64
CA LEU A 133 -4.51 5.39 -14.92
C LEU A 133 -4.69 6.77 -15.58
N LEU A 134 -5.46 7.68 -14.98
CA LEU A 134 -5.62 9.04 -15.48
C LEU A 134 -4.91 10.10 -14.61
N PRO A 135 -3.57 10.13 -14.51
CA PRO A 135 -2.90 11.36 -14.10
C PRO A 135 -2.67 12.33 -15.26
N HIS A 136 -2.71 11.91 -16.54
CA HIS A 136 -2.19 12.75 -17.63
C HIS A 136 -2.80 12.66 -19.04
N SER A 137 -3.88 11.91 -19.30
CA SER A 137 -4.57 12.02 -20.61
C SER A 137 -5.85 12.81 -20.46
N LYS A 138 -5.86 14.02 -21.01
CA LYS A 138 -7.08 14.72 -21.43
C LYS A 138 -8.00 13.69 -22.10
N LEU A 139 -9.14 13.39 -21.50
CA LEU A 139 -10.39 13.00 -22.16
C LEU A 139 -11.41 12.79 -21.03
N ALA A 140 -12.08 13.88 -20.64
CA ALA A 140 -13.43 13.78 -20.13
C ALA A 140 -14.29 13.41 -21.35
N VAL A 141 -14.77 12.17 -21.42
CA VAL A 141 -15.87 11.83 -22.32
C VAL A 141 -17.12 11.85 -21.48
N GLU A 142 -18.00 12.77 -21.83
CA GLU A 142 -19.39 12.87 -21.41
C GLU A 142 -20.08 11.51 -21.48
N LEU A 143 -20.73 11.11 -20.39
CA LEU A 143 -22.03 10.44 -20.37
C LEU A 143 -22.80 10.92 -19.13
#